data_AF-A0A1J4NAK3-F1
#
_entry.id   AF-A0A1J4NAK3-F1
#
_cell.length_a   1.000
_cell.length_b   1.000
_cell.length_c   1.000
_cell.angle_alpha   90.00
_cell.angle_beta   90.00
_cell.angle_gamma   90.00
#
_symmetry.space_group_name_H-M   'P 1'
#
loop_
_entity.id
_entity.type
_entity.pdbx_description
1 polymer ?
#
loop_
_entity_poly.entity_id
_entity_poly.type
_entity_poly.pdbx_seq_one_letter_code
_entity_poly.pdbx_strand_id
1 'polypeptide(L)'
;MSDHAAERAPGSAAPRNRRAAWTLLLLTPLIAELALGSTPIRMAWLVLLWIPIYGAGALLIRELVVRCGRGWPSILLLALAYELLEDGIGLQALTSPHLYDAADWGLRVFGFNAPYWEANVIYHAVFTLAVPIALTDLLFPRHRGRPYLGRTGLVVCAVVALLGVGVLRGSVPPQEDPGYQAPLAFVLGCLVAVLAIGVVALRLVPRAQQTRESPGTVEVAPRVWLFCGAGLGTLVFFALTFPMFGATQPAFTHGPVVVVPMLASAALAAASYLIVRRMAASPEWTERETLALIAGALIGHSIGGLATVAHTTVDRIGLVAIVAVTGLAMWRLDQRLLERR
;
A
#
# COMPACT_ATOMS: atom_id res chain seq x y z
N MET A 1 40.75 35.99 -27.97
CA MET A 1 40.63 35.75 -26.53
C MET A 1 39.17 35.80 -26.17
N SER A 2 38.63 34.62 -25.90
CA SER A 2 37.23 34.32 -25.65
C SER A 2 36.89 34.52 -24.18
N ASP A 3 35.95 35.41 -23.87
CA ASP A 3 35.25 35.43 -22.59
C ASP A 3 33.74 35.34 -22.85
N HIS A 4 33.27 34.09 -22.96
CA HIS A 4 31.86 33.79 -22.75
C HIS A 4 31.68 33.47 -21.27
N ALA A 5 31.32 34.50 -20.51
CA ALA A 5 30.72 34.35 -19.21
C ALA A 5 29.43 33.51 -19.38
N ALA A 6 29.51 32.23 -19.06
CA ALA A 6 28.36 31.36 -18.93
C ALA A 6 27.50 31.86 -17.77
N GLU A 7 26.50 32.67 -18.11
CA GLU A 7 25.41 33.05 -17.24
C GLU A 7 24.73 31.76 -16.73
N ARG A 8 25.01 31.41 -15.47
CA ARG A 8 24.34 30.29 -14.81
C ARG A 8 22.86 30.64 -14.73
N ALA A 9 22.04 29.94 -15.50
CA ALA A 9 20.59 30.04 -15.43
C ALA A 9 20.12 29.94 -13.96
N PRO A 10 19.27 30.86 -13.48
CA PRO A 10 18.74 30.81 -12.13
C PRO A 10 18.00 29.49 -11.93
N GLY A 11 18.29 28.84 -10.79
CA GLY A 11 17.99 27.44 -10.51
C GLY A 11 16.60 27.00 -10.97
N SER A 12 16.56 25.95 -11.79
CA SER A 12 15.33 25.27 -12.15
C SER A 12 14.63 24.84 -10.85
N ALA A 13 13.57 25.58 -10.49
CA ALA A 13 12.73 25.21 -9.38
C ALA A 13 12.19 23.81 -9.69
N ALA A 14 12.75 22.79 -9.04
CA ALA A 14 12.30 21.41 -9.20
C ALA A 14 10.77 21.41 -9.09
N PRO A 15 10.02 20.78 -10.02
CA PRO A 15 8.58 20.92 -10.07
C PRO A 15 7.97 20.42 -8.75
N ARG A 16 7.53 21.35 -7.91
CA ARG A 16 6.86 21.05 -6.63
C ARG A 16 5.37 20.98 -6.92
N ASN A 17 4.76 19.82 -6.73
CA ASN A 17 3.31 19.71 -6.81
C ASN A 17 2.72 19.40 -5.44
N ARG A 18 2.42 20.48 -4.72
CA ARG A 18 1.78 20.39 -3.39
C ARG A 18 0.44 19.70 -3.46
N ARG A 19 -0.33 19.86 -4.55
CA ARG A 19 -1.65 19.22 -4.68
C ARG A 19 -1.52 17.70 -4.75
N ALA A 20 -0.63 17.19 -5.59
CA ALA A 20 -0.38 15.75 -5.70
C ALA A 20 0.15 15.14 -4.38
N ALA A 21 1.07 15.85 -3.69
CA ALA A 21 1.58 15.43 -2.39
C ALA A 21 0.46 15.35 -1.34
N TRP A 22 -0.37 16.39 -1.22
CA TRP A 22 -1.51 16.39 -0.29
C TRP A 22 -2.57 15.36 -0.65
N THR A 23 -2.84 15.15 -1.94
CA THR A 23 -3.75 14.10 -2.39
C THR A 23 -3.26 12.73 -1.94
N LEU A 24 -2.00 12.36 -2.20
CA LEU A 24 -1.47 11.07 -1.76
C LEU A 24 -1.53 10.93 -0.23
N LEU A 25 -1.10 11.98 0.48
CA LEU A 25 -1.04 11.99 1.94
C LEU A 25 -2.40 11.79 2.61
N LEU A 26 -3.49 12.31 2.03
CA LEU A 26 -4.85 12.13 2.53
C LEU A 26 -5.50 10.84 2.02
N LEU A 27 -5.25 10.49 0.76
CA LEU A 27 -5.85 9.34 0.11
C LEU A 27 -5.38 8.02 0.74
N THR A 28 -4.10 7.94 1.13
CA THR A 28 -3.54 6.71 1.70
C THR A 28 -4.27 6.22 2.95
N PRO A 29 -4.37 6.98 4.06
CA PRO A 29 -5.08 6.51 5.24
C PRO A 29 -6.60 6.37 5.01
N LEU A 30 -7.20 7.13 4.09
CA LEU A 30 -8.61 6.92 3.71
C LEU A 30 -8.83 5.53 3.10
N ILE A 31 -7.92 5.08 2.24
CA ILE A 31 -7.98 3.75 1.63
C ILE A 31 -7.58 2.67 2.63
N ALA A 32 -6.43 2.83 3.27
CA ALA A 32 -5.85 1.80 4.14
C ALA A 32 -6.69 1.55 5.41
N GLU A 33 -7.35 2.59 5.95
CA GLU A 33 -8.05 2.47 7.23
C GLU A 33 -9.57 2.57 7.07
N LEU A 34 -10.04 3.73 6.57
CA LEU A 34 -11.47 4.03 6.58
C LEU A 34 -12.24 3.15 5.58
N ALA A 35 -11.70 2.94 4.39
CA ALA A 35 -12.32 2.11 3.37
C ALA A 35 -12.25 0.60 3.67
N LEU A 36 -11.32 0.18 4.53
CA LEU A 36 -11.29 -1.18 5.07
C LEU A 36 -12.31 -1.33 6.20
N GLY A 37 -12.48 -0.26 6.99
CA GLY A 37 -13.35 -0.24 8.16
C GLY A 37 -12.62 -0.57 9.47
N SER A 38 -11.28 -0.67 9.46
CA SER A 38 -10.44 -0.83 10.67
C SER A 38 -10.56 0.37 11.59
N THR A 39 -10.74 1.56 11.02
CA THR A 39 -11.17 2.74 11.76
C THR A 39 -12.71 2.81 11.76
N PRO A 40 -13.39 2.65 12.91
CA PRO A 40 -14.84 2.72 12.98
C PRO A 40 -15.36 4.07 12.49
N ILE A 41 -16.56 4.09 11.92
CA ILE A 41 -17.06 5.28 11.21
C ILE A 41 -17.31 6.45 12.15
N ARG A 42 -17.75 6.16 13.38
CA ARG A 42 -17.86 7.14 14.46
C ARG A 42 -16.52 7.79 14.84
N MET A 43 -15.42 7.14 14.51
CA MET A 43 -14.05 7.58 14.76
C MET A 43 -13.30 7.91 13.46
N ALA A 44 -13.99 8.18 12.35
CA ALA A 44 -13.36 8.48 11.06
C ALA A 44 -12.35 9.65 11.12
N TRP A 45 -12.47 10.53 12.12
CA TRP A 45 -11.49 11.60 12.37
C TRP A 45 -10.09 11.07 12.75
N LEU A 46 -9.97 9.83 13.24
CA LEU A 46 -8.69 9.16 13.52
C LEU A 46 -7.85 8.93 12.26
N VAL A 47 -8.45 8.99 11.06
CA VAL A 47 -7.69 9.02 9.79
C VAL A 47 -6.65 10.14 9.80
N LEU A 48 -6.91 11.25 10.48
CA LEU A 48 -5.95 12.34 10.65
C LEU A 48 -4.75 11.95 11.53
N LEU A 49 -4.97 11.09 12.52
CA LEU A 49 -3.91 10.53 13.36
C LEU A 49 -3.02 9.56 12.58
N TRP A 50 -3.57 8.92 11.54
CA TRP A 50 -2.90 7.97 10.66
C TRP A 50 -2.11 8.63 9.52
N ILE A 51 -2.35 9.92 9.22
CA ILE A 51 -1.61 10.69 8.21
C ILE A 51 -0.09 10.58 8.35
N PRO A 52 0.52 10.71 9.55
CA PRO A 52 1.98 10.68 9.67
C PRO A 52 2.58 9.36 9.21
N ILE A 53 2.03 8.21 9.62
CA ILE A 53 2.58 6.91 9.22
C ILE A 53 2.16 6.51 7.80
N TYR A 54 0.86 6.49 7.52
CA TYR A 54 0.32 6.04 6.23
C TYR A 54 0.59 7.06 5.12
N GLY A 55 0.12 8.30 5.32
CA GLY A 55 0.21 9.36 4.33
C GLY A 55 1.64 9.80 4.05
N ALA A 56 2.42 10.12 5.08
CA ALA A 56 3.80 10.53 4.92
C ALA A 56 4.72 9.36 4.57
N GLY A 57 4.46 8.15 5.06
CA GLY A 57 5.21 6.93 4.68
C GLY A 57 5.06 6.60 3.19
N ALA A 58 3.82 6.60 2.67
CA ALA A 58 3.57 6.37 1.24
C ALA A 58 4.21 7.45 0.36
N LEU A 59 4.08 8.72 0.76
CA LEU A 59 4.70 9.84 0.06
C LEU A 59 6.23 9.75 0.07
N LEU A 60 6.83 9.39 1.21
CA LEU A 60 8.28 9.21 1.35
C LEU A 60 8.80 8.10 0.43
N ILE A 61 8.17 6.92 0.46
CA ILE A 61 8.53 5.77 -0.38
C ILE A 61 8.48 6.17 -1.86
N ARG A 62 7.37 6.79 -2.28
CA ARG A 62 7.18 7.28 -3.64
C ARG A 62 8.29 8.27 -4.04
N GLU A 63 8.59 9.25 -3.19
CA GLU A 63 9.63 10.24 -3.46
C GLU A 63 11.02 9.60 -3.58
N LEU A 64 11.36 8.65 -2.70
CA LEU A 64 12.64 7.94 -2.74
C LEU A 64 12.80 7.16 -4.04
N VAL A 65 11.77 6.39 -4.43
CA VAL A 65 11.76 5.60 -5.67
C VAL A 65 11.93 6.50 -6.88
N VAL A 66 11.16 7.59 -6.97
CA VAL A 66 11.19 8.51 -8.11
C VAL A 66 12.52 9.26 -8.22
N ARG A 67 13.08 9.74 -7.11
CA ARG A 67 14.40 10.42 -7.10
C ARG A 67 15.54 9.49 -7.48
N CYS A 68 15.35 8.22 -7.17
CA CYS A 68 16.22 7.18 -7.59
C CYS A 68 15.91 6.79 -9.07
N GLY A 69 14.78 7.11 -9.69
CA GLY A 69 14.47 6.61 -11.03
C GLY A 69 14.30 5.08 -11.03
N ARG A 70 13.72 4.57 -9.95
CA ARG A 70 13.34 3.18 -9.73
C ARG A 70 11.84 3.04 -10.05
N GLY A 71 11.33 1.80 -10.11
CA GLY A 71 9.96 1.52 -10.53
C GLY A 71 9.12 0.79 -9.47
N TRP A 72 8.01 0.19 -9.93
CA TRP A 72 7.12 -0.64 -9.11
C TRP A 72 7.80 -1.73 -8.28
N PRO A 73 8.82 -2.47 -8.77
CA PRO A 73 9.51 -3.46 -7.94
C PRO A 73 10.12 -2.86 -6.67
N SER A 74 10.66 -1.64 -6.75
CA SER A 74 11.19 -0.94 -5.59
C SER A 74 10.10 -0.44 -4.65
N ILE A 75 8.93 -0.05 -5.17
CA ILE A 75 7.77 0.31 -4.32
C ILE A 75 7.31 -0.93 -3.53
N LEU A 76 7.17 -2.08 -4.19
CA LEU A 76 6.76 -3.32 -3.55
C LEU A 76 7.78 -3.79 -2.52
N LEU A 77 9.09 -3.74 -2.81
CA LEU A 77 10.11 -4.05 -1.80
C LEU A 77 10.06 -3.08 -0.62
N LEU A 78 9.87 -1.78 -0.87
CA LEU A 78 9.72 -0.81 0.21
C LEU A 78 8.41 -0.99 0.99
N ALA A 79 7.40 -1.68 0.44
CA ALA A 79 6.23 -2.11 1.19
C ALA A 79 6.57 -3.14 2.27
N LEU A 80 7.48 -4.08 1.98
CA LEU A 80 7.98 -5.03 2.97
C LEU A 80 8.72 -4.30 4.10
N ALA A 81 9.52 -3.30 3.74
CA ALA A 81 10.19 -2.47 4.74
C ALA A 81 9.20 -1.60 5.54
N TYR A 82 8.15 -1.10 4.89
CA TYR A 82 7.10 -0.32 5.53
C TYR A 82 6.33 -1.14 6.54
N GLU A 83 5.91 -2.35 6.19
CA GLU A 83 5.20 -3.25 7.11
C GLU A 83 6.09 -3.62 8.32
N LEU A 84 7.37 -3.93 8.12
CA LEU A 84 8.25 -4.24 9.25
C LEU A 84 8.47 -3.03 10.16
N LEU A 85 8.43 -1.82 9.60
CA LEU A 85 8.52 -0.58 10.37
C LEU A 85 7.22 -0.33 11.15
N GLU A 86 6.07 -0.57 10.53
CA GLU A 86 4.75 -0.38 11.12
C GLU A 86 4.45 -1.45 12.18
N ASP A 87 4.35 -2.71 11.77
CA ASP A 87 3.88 -3.80 12.62
C ASP A 87 5.01 -4.42 13.44
N GLY A 88 6.23 -4.44 12.91
CA GLY A 88 7.40 -4.96 13.62
C GLY A 88 7.94 -4.01 14.69
N ILE A 89 8.07 -2.71 14.37
CA ILE A 89 8.67 -1.72 15.28
C ILE A 89 7.62 -0.83 15.94
N GLY A 90 6.68 -0.29 15.18
CA GLY A 90 5.64 0.62 15.67
C GLY A 90 4.65 -0.08 16.60
N LEU A 91 3.90 -1.06 16.07
CA LEU A 91 2.91 -1.82 16.83
C LEU A 91 3.54 -2.93 17.68
N GLN A 92 4.68 -3.48 17.24
CA GLN A 92 5.27 -4.70 17.82
C GLN A 92 4.31 -5.92 17.75
N ALA A 93 3.38 -5.87 16.81
CA ALA A 93 2.33 -6.87 16.56
C ALA A 93 2.91 -8.26 16.27
N LEU A 94 4.00 -8.31 15.51
CA LEU A 94 4.56 -9.54 14.95
C LEU A 94 5.04 -10.55 16.01
N THR A 95 5.27 -10.09 17.23
CA THR A 95 5.68 -10.94 18.37
C THR A 95 4.72 -10.87 19.55
N SER A 96 3.73 -9.99 19.50
CA SER A 96 2.76 -9.80 20.57
C SER A 96 1.88 -11.04 20.78
N PRO A 97 1.59 -11.41 22.04
CA PRO A 97 0.66 -12.48 22.38
C PRO A 97 -0.82 -12.09 22.28
N HIS A 98 -1.16 -10.79 22.29
CA HIS A 98 -2.56 -10.35 22.43
C HIS A 98 -3.01 -9.32 21.40
N LEU A 99 -2.08 -8.62 20.74
CA LEU A 99 -2.44 -7.56 19.81
C LEU A 99 -3.32 -8.12 18.67
N TYR A 100 -4.53 -7.58 18.57
CA TYR A 100 -5.58 -7.96 17.61
C TYR A 100 -5.99 -9.44 17.64
N ASP A 101 -5.75 -10.16 18.74
CA ASP A 101 -5.93 -11.62 18.86
C ASP A 101 -5.24 -12.39 17.71
N ALA A 102 -4.24 -11.75 17.08
CA ALA A 102 -3.56 -12.30 15.91
C ALA A 102 -2.70 -13.51 16.27
N ALA A 103 -2.40 -13.67 17.55
CA ALA A 103 -1.43 -14.61 18.03
C ALA A 103 -1.72 -16.07 17.69
N ASP A 104 -3.01 -16.38 17.56
CA ASP A 104 -3.50 -17.71 17.26
C ASP A 104 -3.68 -17.97 15.77
N TRP A 105 -3.30 -17.05 14.88
CA TRP A 105 -3.47 -17.20 13.43
C TRP A 105 -2.62 -18.32 12.81
N GLY A 106 -1.81 -19.02 13.61
CA GLY A 106 -1.20 -20.30 13.25
C GLY A 106 0.32 -20.29 13.43
N LEU A 107 1.05 -20.37 12.32
CA LEU A 107 2.50 -20.61 12.32
C LEU A 107 3.29 -19.46 12.97
N ARG A 108 3.95 -19.76 14.10
CA ARG A 108 4.95 -18.88 14.71
C ARG A 108 6.36 -19.45 14.57
N VAL A 109 7.26 -18.63 14.02
CA VAL A 109 8.68 -19.00 13.82
C VAL A 109 9.53 -18.16 14.77
N PHE A 110 10.08 -18.77 15.82
CA PHE A 110 10.84 -18.05 16.86
C PHE A 110 10.05 -16.88 17.49
N GLY A 111 8.74 -17.04 17.65
CA GLY A 111 7.84 -16.00 18.17
C GLY A 111 7.29 -15.04 17.11
N PHE A 112 7.84 -15.02 15.90
CA PHE A 112 7.32 -14.23 14.77
C PHE A 112 6.04 -14.83 14.19
N ASN A 113 4.97 -14.05 14.13
CA ASN A 113 3.67 -14.42 13.59
C ASN A 113 3.64 -14.30 12.06
N ALA A 114 3.98 -15.39 11.37
CA ALA A 114 4.14 -15.39 9.92
C ALA A 114 2.82 -15.19 9.14
N PRO A 115 1.67 -15.81 9.51
CA PRO A 115 0.39 -15.56 8.84
C PRO A 115 -0.06 -14.11 8.93
N TYR A 116 0.03 -13.51 10.12
CA TYR A 116 -0.33 -12.10 10.33
C TYR A 116 0.60 -11.17 9.54
N TRP A 117 1.91 -11.44 9.57
CA TRP A 117 2.89 -10.69 8.77
C TRP A 117 2.57 -10.75 7.27
N GLU A 118 2.32 -11.95 6.74
CA GLU A 118 2.03 -12.14 5.32
C GLU A 118 0.75 -11.41 4.89
N ALA A 119 -0.31 -11.51 5.71
CA ALA A 119 -1.57 -10.80 5.46
C ALA A 119 -1.32 -9.28 5.36
N ASN A 120 -0.66 -8.69 6.36
CA ASN A 120 -0.46 -7.25 6.42
C ASN A 120 0.54 -6.75 5.37
N VAL A 121 1.61 -7.50 5.06
CA VAL A 121 2.59 -7.05 4.07
C VAL A 121 2.01 -7.01 2.65
N ILE A 122 1.18 -8.00 2.29
CA ILE A 122 0.47 -8.00 1.00
C ILE A 122 -0.58 -6.88 0.99
N TYR A 123 -1.32 -6.73 2.09
CA TYR A 123 -2.32 -5.68 2.25
C TYR A 123 -1.71 -4.28 2.07
N HIS A 124 -0.65 -3.94 2.82
CA HIS A 124 -0.01 -2.62 2.75
C HIS A 124 0.67 -2.38 1.39
N ALA A 125 1.26 -3.42 0.79
CA ALA A 125 1.83 -3.30 -0.55
C ALA A 125 0.80 -2.84 -1.59
N VAL A 126 -0.43 -3.36 -1.53
CA VAL A 126 -1.48 -3.04 -2.48
C VAL A 126 -2.24 -1.78 -2.06
N PHE A 127 -2.84 -1.77 -0.88
CA PHE A 127 -3.84 -0.78 -0.47
C PHE A 127 -3.26 0.43 0.25
N THR A 128 -2.07 0.31 0.84
CA THR A 128 -1.36 1.47 1.43
C THR A 128 -0.42 2.13 0.43
N LEU A 129 0.20 1.38 -0.48
CA LEU A 129 1.20 1.91 -1.40
C LEU A 129 0.75 1.90 -2.86
N ALA A 130 0.56 0.73 -3.47
CA ALA A 130 0.39 0.65 -4.92
C ALA A 130 -0.83 1.42 -5.42
N VAL A 131 -1.99 1.20 -4.80
CA VAL A 131 -3.27 1.82 -5.20
C VAL A 131 -3.27 3.34 -4.97
N PRO A 132 -2.94 3.88 -3.77
CA PRO A 132 -2.91 5.33 -3.58
C PRO A 132 -1.91 6.05 -4.49
N ILE A 133 -0.72 5.46 -4.72
CA ILE A 133 0.30 6.02 -5.62
C ILE A 133 -0.21 6.03 -7.07
N ALA A 134 -0.74 4.89 -7.56
CA ALA A 134 -1.24 4.77 -8.92
C ALA A 134 -2.43 5.72 -9.17
N LEU A 135 -3.36 5.80 -8.21
CA LEU A 135 -4.52 6.70 -8.31
C LEU A 135 -4.10 8.17 -8.29
N THR A 136 -3.10 8.54 -7.48
CA THR A 136 -2.54 9.89 -7.51
C THR A 136 -1.88 10.21 -8.85
N ASP A 137 -1.14 9.26 -9.44
CA ASP A 137 -0.53 9.45 -10.76
C ASP A 137 -1.58 9.60 -11.88
N LEU A 138 -2.74 8.91 -11.79
CA LEU A 138 -3.88 9.10 -12.72
C LEU A 138 -4.52 10.50 -12.59
N LEU A 139 -4.61 11.02 -11.37
CA LEU A 139 -5.14 12.35 -11.10
C LEU A 139 -4.19 13.47 -11.57
N PHE A 140 -2.88 13.23 -11.48
CA PHE A 140 -1.83 14.21 -11.80
C PHE A 140 -0.81 13.70 -12.84
N PRO A 141 -1.23 13.37 -14.08
CA PRO A 141 -0.38 12.69 -15.07
C PRO A 141 0.89 13.47 -15.43
N ARG A 142 0.83 14.81 -15.45
CA ARG A 142 2.00 15.68 -15.71
C ARG A 142 3.15 15.53 -14.69
N HIS A 143 2.87 14.93 -13.54
CA HIS A 143 3.83 14.73 -12.44
C HIS A 143 4.14 13.25 -12.19
N ARG A 144 3.60 12.35 -13.03
CA ARG A 144 3.93 10.93 -13.00
C ARG A 144 5.43 10.75 -13.19
N GLY A 145 6.06 9.98 -12.30
CA GLY A 145 7.51 9.75 -12.32
C GLY A 145 8.38 10.99 -12.04
N ARG A 146 7.81 12.10 -11.54
CA ARG A 146 8.55 13.31 -11.14
C ARG A 146 8.38 13.61 -9.66
N PRO A 147 9.41 14.06 -8.93
CA PRO A 147 9.28 14.37 -7.50
C PRO A 147 8.16 15.40 -7.25
N TYR A 148 7.37 15.20 -6.19
CA TYR A 148 6.36 16.17 -5.75
C TYR A 148 6.95 17.19 -4.78
N LEU A 149 7.98 16.80 -4.02
CA LEU A 149 8.59 17.60 -2.95
C LEU A 149 9.94 18.19 -3.38
N GLY A 150 10.36 19.24 -2.68
CA GLY A 150 11.77 19.68 -2.68
C GLY A 150 12.60 18.88 -1.66
N ARG A 151 13.90 19.16 -1.54
CA ARG A 151 14.77 18.50 -0.54
C ARG A 151 14.27 18.69 0.90
N THR A 152 13.93 19.93 1.28
CA THR A 152 13.38 20.23 2.61
C THR A 152 12.07 19.49 2.87
N GLY A 153 11.17 19.45 1.88
CA GLY A 153 9.90 18.74 2.00
C GLY A 153 10.10 17.24 2.21
N LEU A 154 11.09 16.64 1.54
CA LEU A 154 11.46 15.24 1.73
C LEU A 154 11.93 14.96 3.17
N VAL A 155 12.81 15.82 3.70
CA VAL A 155 13.31 15.67 5.08
C VAL A 155 12.16 15.80 6.08
N VAL A 156 11.30 16.81 5.93
CA VAL A 156 10.11 16.98 6.78
C VAL A 156 9.21 15.75 6.68
N CYS A 157 8.95 15.25 5.47
CA CYS A 157 8.13 14.05 5.26
C CYS A 157 8.73 12.81 5.95
N ALA A 158 10.06 12.66 5.91
CA ALA A 158 10.75 11.56 6.58
C ALA A 158 10.65 11.67 8.10
N VAL A 159 10.84 12.86 8.66
CA VAL A 159 10.66 13.11 10.10
C VAL A 159 9.22 12.82 10.53
N VAL A 160 8.24 13.31 9.77
CA VAL A 160 6.82 13.05 10.05
C VAL A 160 6.48 11.56 9.99
N ALA A 161 7.02 10.82 9.02
CA ALA A 161 6.84 9.37 8.95
C ALA A 161 7.42 8.64 10.18
N LEU A 162 8.63 9.01 10.61
CA LEU A 162 9.25 8.46 11.81
C LEU A 162 8.48 8.80 13.09
N LEU A 163 7.98 10.03 13.20
CA LEU A 163 7.09 10.42 14.30
C LEU A 163 5.79 9.60 14.26
N GLY A 164 5.28 9.28 13.06
CA GLY A 164 4.12 8.41 12.89
C GLY A 164 4.31 7.01 13.49
N VAL A 165 5.50 6.42 13.34
CA VAL A 165 5.84 5.15 14.00
C VAL A 165 5.77 5.30 15.53
N GLY A 166 6.27 6.42 16.07
CA GLY A 166 6.18 6.73 17.50
C GLY A 166 4.75 6.95 17.98
N VAL A 167 3.92 7.63 17.17
CA VAL A 167 2.49 7.82 17.44
C VAL A 167 1.78 6.47 17.51
N LEU A 168 1.99 5.58 16.53
CA LEU A 168 1.46 4.22 16.57
C LEU A 168 1.86 3.49 17.85
N ARG A 169 3.17 3.51 18.17
CA ARG A 169 3.70 2.84 19.37
C ARG A 169 3.06 3.35 20.66
N GLY A 170 2.79 4.65 20.73
CA GLY A 170 2.21 5.32 21.88
C GLY A 170 0.68 5.27 21.96
N SER A 171 -0.01 4.92 20.87
CA SER A 171 -1.48 4.92 20.82
C SER A 171 -2.10 3.54 20.85
N VAL A 172 -1.68 2.63 19.95
CA VAL A 172 -2.37 1.34 19.75
C VAL A 172 -1.93 0.27 20.75
N PRO A 173 -0.63 -0.10 20.87
CA PRO A 173 -0.26 -1.20 21.75
C PRO A 173 -0.62 -1.01 23.24
N PRO A 174 -0.58 0.22 23.83
CA PRO A 174 -1.04 0.41 25.21
C PRO A 174 -2.53 0.08 25.45
N GLN A 175 -3.36 0.07 24.39
CA GLN A 175 -4.77 -0.29 24.46
C GLN A 175 -4.98 -1.79 24.16
N GLU A 176 -4.29 -2.31 23.15
CA GLU A 176 -4.51 -3.66 22.61
C GLU A 176 -3.67 -4.75 23.29
N ASP A 177 -2.47 -4.42 23.80
CA ASP A 177 -1.61 -5.35 24.56
C ASP A 177 -0.82 -4.60 25.65
N PRO A 178 -1.50 -4.19 26.75
CA PRO A 178 -0.93 -3.29 27.73
C PRO A 178 0.33 -3.85 28.41
N GLY A 179 1.43 -3.09 28.34
CA GLY A 179 2.70 -3.44 28.98
C GLY A 179 3.61 -4.33 28.15
N TYR A 180 3.17 -4.82 26.99
CA TYR A 180 4.00 -5.63 26.11
C TYR A 180 5.14 -4.80 25.48
N GLN A 181 6.30 -5.44 25.37
CA GLN A 181 7.46 -4.96 24.63
C GLN A 181 8.07 -6.12 23.84
N ALA A 182 8.25 -5.94 22.55
CA ALA A 182 8.97 -6.91 21.72
C ALA A 182 10.41 -7.05 22.22
N PRO A 183 11.00 -8.26 22.11
CA PRO A 183 12.41 -8.47 22.43
C PRO A 183 13.31 -7.51 21.65
N LEU A 184 14.30 -6.89 22.31
CA LEU A 184 15.19 -5.92 21.67
C LEU A 184 15.88 -6.50 20.42
N ALA A 185 16.30 -7.77 20.48
CA ALA A 185 16.90 -8.45 19.34
C ALA A 185 15.95 -8.52 18.12
N PHE A 186 14.64 -8.69 18.35
CA PHE A 186 13.64 -8.68 17.29
C PHE A 186 13.52 -7.29 16.65
N VAL A 187 13.40 -6.24 17.46
CA VAL A 187 13.31 -4.84 16.98
C VAL A 187 14.56 -4.45 16.18
N LEU A 188 15.75 -4.81 16.67
CA LEU A 188 17.00 -4.60 15.95
C LEU A 188 17.06 -5.41 14.64
N GLY A 189 16.54 -6.64 14.64
CA GLY A 189 16.38 -7.46 13.44
C GLY A 189 15.49 -6.80 12.39
N CYS A 190 14.32 -6.28 12.79
CA CYS A 190 13.44 -5.50 11.92
C CYS A 190 14.16 -4.28 11.37
N LEU A 191 14.88 -3.52 12.19
CA LEU A 191 15.63 -2.34 11.73
C LEU A 191 16.67 -2.72 10.68
N VAL A 192 17.45 -3.78 10.91
CA VAL A 192 18.44 -4.26 9.94
C VAL A 192 17.76 -4.71 8.64
N ALA A 193 16.64 -5.43 8.72
CA ALA A 193 15.88 -5.87 7.56
C ALA A 193 15.33 -4.67 6.76
N VAL A 194 14.73 -3.68 7.42
CA VAL A 194 14.24 -2.44 6.80
C VAL A 194 15.36 -1.72 6.04
N LEU A 195 16.54 -1.56 6.67
CA LEU A 195 17.69 -0.92 6.03
C LEU A 195 18.20 -1.73 4.83
N ALA A 196 18.34 -3.05 4.98
CA ALA A 196 18.81 -3.94 3.92
C ALA A 196 17.85 -3.93 2.71
N ILE A 197 16.54 -4.09 2.96
CA ILE A 197 15.50 -4.02 1.93
C ILE A 197 15.51 -2.63 1.27
N GLY A 198 15.64 -1.57 2.06
CA GLY A 198 15.75 -0.20 1.53
C GLY A 198 16.96 -0.02 0.60
N VAL A 199 18.11 -0.58 0.95
CA VAL A 199 19.31 -0.58 0.09
C VAL A 199 19.05 -1.37 -1.19
N VAL A 200 18.52 -2.59 -1.10
CA VAL A 200 18.20 -3.43 -2.27
C VAL A 200 17.24 -2.67 -3.20
N ALA A 201 16.12 -2.20 -2.66
CA ALA A 201 15.06 -1.51 -3.39
C ALA A 201 15.56 -0.24 -4.09
N LEU A 202 16.39 0.54 -3.40
CA LEU A 202 16.83 1.85 -3.90
C LEU A 202 18.17 1.80 -4.63
N ARG A 203 19.00 0.76 -4.53
CA ARG A 203 20.34 0.73 -5.16
C ARG A 203 20.53 -0.43 -6.13
N LEU A 204 19.94 -1.60 -5.86
CA LEU A 204 20.22 -2.83 -6.59
C LEU A 204 19.14 -3.17 -7.61
N VAL A 205 17.88 -2.80 -7.36
CA VAL A 205 16.81 -2.95 -8.35
C VAL A 205 17.16 -2.17 -9.62
N PRO A 206 17.05 -2.79 -10.81
CA PRO A 206 17.29 -2.11 -12.08
C PRO A 206 16.50 -0.81 -12.16
N ARG A 207 17.15 0.25 -12.65
CA ARG A 207 16.46 1.53 -12.91
C ARG A 207 15.26 1.25 -13.82
N ALA A 208 14.17 1.96 -13.57
CA ALA A 208 13.00 1.88 -14.43
C ALA A 208 13.42 2.32 -15.84
N GLN A 209 13.65 1.35 -16.73
CA GLN A 209 13.78 1.64 -18.14
C GLN A 209 12.41 2.10 -18.60
N GLN A 210 12.35 3.22 -19.31
CA GLN A 210 11.21 3.50 -20.16
C GLN A 210 11.22 2.38 -21.20
N THR A 211 10.47 1.31 -20.97
CA THR A 211 10.36 0.20 -21.91
C THR A 211 9.79 0.75 -23.20
N ARG A 212 10.71 1.08 -24.12
CA ARG A 212 10.47 1.12 -25.55
C ARG A 212 10.19 -0.31 -25.98
N GLU A 213 8.98 -0.49 -26.53
CA GLU A 213 8.59 -1.48 -27.53
C GLU A 213 9.20 -2.89 -27.34
N SER A 214 8.45 -3.75 -26.64
CA SER A 214 8.56 -5.17 -26.95
C SER A 214 7.63 -5.45 -28.14
N PRO A 215 8.10 -6.06 -29.25
CA PRO A 215 7.29 -6.29 -30.45
C PRO A 215 6.18 -7.33 -30.28
N GLY A 216 6.00 -7.89 -29.07
CA GLY A 216 4.99 -8.88 -28.78
C GLY A 216 3.63 -8.24 -28.57
N THR A 217 2.64 -8.63 -29.37
CA THR A 217 1.22 -8.32 -29.17
C THR A 217 0.71 -9.05 -27.94
N VAL A 218 1.00 -8.53 -26.74
CA VAL A 218 0.31 -8.97 -25.53
C VAL A 218 -1.09 -8.37 -25.57
N GLU A 219 -2.07 -9.22 -25.81
CA GLU A 219 -3.48 -8.85 -25.77
C GLU A 219 -3.84 -8.38 -24.35
N VAL A 220 -4.40 -7.17 -24.27
CA VAL A 220 -4.84 -6.59 -23.00
C VAL A 220 -6.25 -7.09 -22.72
N ALA A 221 -6.46 -7.66 -21.53
CA ALA A 221 -7.77 -8.15 -21.14
C ALA A 221 -8.81 -7.02 -21.15
N PRO A 222 -10.06 -7.30 -21.58
CA PRO A 222 -11.14 -6.33 -21.48
C PRO A 222 -11.29 -5.77 -20.05
N ARG A 223 -11.61 -4.48 -19.94
CA ARG A 223 -11.66 -3.76 -18.65
C ARG A 223 -12.58 -4.41 -17.62
N VAL A 224 -13.68 -5.01 -18.05
CA VAL A 224 -14.60 -5.75 -17.17
C VAL A 224 -13.89 -6.92 -16.49
N TRP A 225 -12.98 -7.61 -17.18
CA TRP A 225 -12.19 -8.71 -16.61
C TRP A 225 -11.09 -8.21 -15.69
N LEU A 226 -10.46 -7.06 -15.99
CA LEU A 226 -9.51 -6.43 -15.07
C LEU A 226 -10.20 -6.02 -13.76
N PHE A 227 -11.39 -5.42 -13.87
CA PHE A 227 -12.22 -5.04 -12.73
C PHE A 227 -12.66 -6.25 -11.91
N CYS A 228 -13.35 -7.21 -12.53
CA CYS A 228 -13.87 -8.39 -11.85
C CYS A 228 -12.73 -9.27 -11.29
N GLY A 229 -11.64 -9.44 -12.05
CA GLY A 229 -10.47 -10.22 -11.64
C GLY A 229 -9.74 -9.61 -10.45
N ALA A 230 -9.54 -8.28 -10.43
CA ALA A 230 -8.92 -7.59 -9.30
C ALA A 230 -9.81 -7.62 -8.05
N GLY A 231 -11.12 -7.43 -8.22
CA GLY A 231 -12.08 -7.52 -7.12
C GLY A 231 -12.14 -8.93 -6.53
N LEU A 232 -12.29 -9.95 -7.39
CA LEU A 232 -12.30 -11.35 -6.95
C LEU A 232 -10.97 -11.76 -6.32
N GLY A 233 -9.84 -11.39 -6.92
CA GLY A 233 -8.51 -11.66 -6.36
C GLY A 233 -8.35 -11.04 -4.97
N THR A 234 -8.83 -9.82 -4.77
CA THR A 234 -8.83 -9.17 -3.45
C THR A 234 -9.69 -9.93 -2.44
N LEU A 235 -10.89 -10.35 -2.82
CA LEU A 235 -11.78 -11.13 -1.94
C LEU A 235 -11.20 -12.50 -1.58
N VAL A 236 -10.58 -13.19 -2.56
CA VAL A 236 -9.88 -14.46 -2.31
C VAL A 236 -8.71 -14.23 -1.37
N PHE A 237 -7.93 -13.16 -1.55
CA PHE A 237 -6.86 -12.80 -0.62
C PHE A 237 -7.39 -12.64 0.82
N PHE A 238 -8.47 -11.88 1.03
CA PHE A 238 -9.09 -11.75 2.36
C PHE A 238 -9.55 -13.10 2.92
N ALA A 239 -10.21 -13.92 2.10
CA ALA A 239 -10.70 -15.23 2.53
C ALA A 239 -9.58 -16.21 2.91
N LEU A 240 -8.40 -16.07 2.29
CA LEU A 240 -7.23 -16.90 2.60
C LEU A 240 -6.48 -16.42 3.84
N THR A 241 -6.40 -15.10 4.07
CA THR A 241 -5.43 -14.53 5.02
C THR A 241 -6.03 -13.93 6.28
N PHE A 242 -7.31 -13.53 6.27
CA PHE A 242 -7.98 -12.97 7.43
C PHE A 242 -9.02 -13.97 7.98
N PRO A 243 -9.16 -14.07 9.31
CA PRO A 243 -10.29 -14.77 9.91
C PRO A 243 -11.60 -14.10 9.48
N MET A 244 -12.59 -14.91 9.09
CA MET A 244 -13.89 -14.40 8.64
C MET A 244 -15.02 -15.35 9.06
N PHE A 245 -16.25 -14.84 9.07
CA PHE A 245 -17.46 -15.62 9.35
C PHE A 245 -17.43 -16.40 10.68
N GLY A 246 -16.81 -15.82 11.72
CA GLY A 246 -16.69 -16.43 13.04
C GLY A 246 -15.50 -17.38 13.22
N ALA A 247 -14.65 -17.54 12.22
CA ALA A 247 -13.36 -18.19 12.39
C ALA A 247 -12.44 -17.34 13.28
N THR A 248 -11.62 -18.00 14.10
CA THR A 248 -10.54 -17.35 14.87
C THR A 248 -9.20 -17.36 14.12
N GLN A 249 -9.10 -18.15 13.05
CA GLN A 249 -7.87 -18.34 12.27
C GLN A 249 -8.14 -18.19 10.76
N PRO A 250 -7.12 -17.78 9.98
CA PRO A 250 -7.25 -17.63 8.53
C PRO A 250 -7.73 -18.91 7.83
N ALA A 251 -8.66 -18.73 6.89
CA ALA A 251 -9.23 -19.81 6.06
C ALA A 251 -9.71 -21.05 6.84
N PHE A 252 -10.19 -20.87 8.09
CA PHE A 252 -10.64 -21.96 8.97
C PHE A 252 -9.57 -23.03 9.23
N THR A 253 -8.29 -22.68 9.05
CA THR A 253 -7.18 -23.60 9.29
C THR A 253 -6.77 -23.62 10.76
N HIS A 254 -6.00 -24.64 11.15
CA HIS A 254 -5.47 -24.77 12.51
C HIS A 254 -3.98 -25.14 12.51
N GLY A 255 -3.22 -24.47 13.38
CA GLY A 255 -1.80 -24.76 13.60
C GLY A 255 -0.97 -24.65 12.31
N PRO A 256 -0.11 -25.63 11.98
CA PRO A 256 0.77 -25.55 10.81
C PRO A 256 0.04 -25.64 9.47
N VAL A 257 -1.24 -26.04 9.45
CA VAL A 257 -2.02 -26.17 8.21
C VAL A 257 -2.25 -24.80 7.54
N VAL A 258 -2.12 -23.69 8.29
CA VAL A 258 -2.18 -22.33 7.75
C VAL A 258 -1.15 -22.06 6.64
N VAL A 259 -0.08 -22.86 6.55
CA VAL A 259 0.89 -22.76 5.44
C VAL A 259 0.21 -22.95 4.07
N VAL A 260 -0.87 -23.72 3.98
CA VAL A 260 -1.59 -23.94 2.72
C VAL A 260 -2.25 -22.65 2.19
N PRO A 261 -3.13 -21.95 2.95
CA PRO A 261 -3.69 -20.68 2.49
C PRO A 261 -2.62 -19.59 2.34
N MET A 262 -1.55 -19.61 3.14
CA MET A 262 -0.42 -18.69 2.95
C MET A 262 0.24 -18.86 1.57
N LEU A 263 0.62 -20.09 1.22
CA LEU A 263 1.21 -20.38 -0.10
C LEU A 263 0.25 -20.03 -1.24
N ALA A 264 -1.06 -20.25 -1.07
CA ALA A 264 -2.07 -19.85 -2.05
C ALA A 264 -2.16 -18.32 -2.20
N SER A 265 -2.10 -17.58 -1.09
CA SER A 265 -2.09 -16.12 -1.07
C SER A 265 -0.83 -15.54 -1.74
N ALA A 266 0.35 -16.07 -1.40
CA ALA A 266 1.61 -15.69 -2.02
C ALA A 266 1.61 -15.99 -3.53
N ALA A 267 1.08 -17.15 -3.95
CA ALA A 267 0.95 -17.51 -5.35
C ALA A 267 -0.02 -16.57 -6.09
N LEU A 268 -1.15 -16.21 -5.46
CA LEU A 268 -2.10 -15.23 -5.99
C LEU A 268 -1.44 -13.86 -6.20
N ALA A 269 -0.76 -13.33 -5.17
CA ALA A 269 -0.07 -12.05 -5.25
C ALA A 269 1.01 -12.04 -6.34
N ALA A 270 1.82 -13.10 -6.44
CA ALA A 270 2.84 -13.26 -7.47
C ALA A 270 2.22 -13.36 -8.87
N ALA A 271 1.18 -14.17 -9.05
CA ALA A 271 0.48 -14.32 -10.32
C ALA A 271 -0.15 -12.99 -10.76
N SER A 272 -0.85 -12.29 -9.87
CA SER A 272 -1.41 -10.96 -10.13
C SER A 272 -0.33 -9.97 -10.57
N TYR A 273 0.80 -9.91 -9.86
CA TYR A 273 1.91 -9.05 -10.24
C TYR A 273 2.46 -9.39 -11.63
N LEU A 274 2.72 -10.66 -11.93
CA LEU A 274 3.26 -11.09 -13.22
C LEU A 274 2.29 -10.82 -14.38
N ILE A 275 1.01 -11.10 -14.18
CA ILE A 275 -0.06 -10.86 -15.16
C ILE A 275 -0.18 -9.35 -15.44
N VAL A 276 -0.30 -8.52 -14.40
CA VAL A 276 -0.40 -7.06 -14.55
C VAL A 276 0.87 -6.49 -15.17
N ARG A 277 2.06 -6.92 -14.74
CA ARG A 277 3.34 -6.48 -15.33
C ARG A 277 3.41 -6.80 -16.81
N ARG A 278 2.95 -7.99 -17.22
CA ARG A 278 2.96 -8.43 -18.62
C ARG A 278 1.97 -7.61 -19.46
N MET A 279 0.74 -7.43 -19.00
CA MET A 279 -0.28 -6.64 -19.71
C MET A 279 0.08 -5.16 -19.78
N ALA A 280 0.61 -4.59 -18.69
CA ALA A 280 1.01 -3.18 -18.62
C ALA A 280 2.23 -2.83 -19.49
N ALA A 281 2.95 -3.83 -20.01
CA ALA A 281 4.00 -3.64 -21.01
C ALA A 281 3.44 -3.48 -22.44
N SER A 282 2.16 -3.80 -22.68
CA SER A 282 1.52 -3.65 -23.97
C SER A 282 1.29 -2.17 -24.31
N PRO A 283 1.52 -1.73 -25.56
CA PRO A 283 1.18 -0.38 -26.01
C PRO A 283 -0.32 -0.06 -25.90
N GLU A 284 -1.18 -1.08 -25.85
CA GLU A 284 -2.63 -0.93 -25.70
C GLU A 284 -3.05 -0.64 -24.25
N TRP A 285 -2.16 -0.80 -23.27
CA TRP A 285 -2.46 -0.51 -21.88
C TRP A 285 -2.57 0.98 -21.64
N THR A 286 -3.74 1.46 -21.23
CA THR A 286 -3.98 2.88 -20.97
C THR A 286 -4.33 3.17 -19.51
N GLU A 287 -4.53 4.46 -19.21
CA GLU A 287 -4.97 4.92 -17.90
C GLU A 287 -6.31 4.30 -17.47
N ARG A 288 -7.18 3.94 -18.42
CA ARG A 288 -8.49 3.33 -18.13
C ARG A 288 -8.38 1.87 -17.71
N GLU A 289 -7.44 1.09 -18.26
CA GLU A 289 -7.16 -0.28 -17.81
C GLU A 289 -6.56 -0.27 -16.39
N THR A 290 -5.67 0.71 -16.12
CA THR A 290 -5.15 0.95 -14.76
C THR A 290 -6.27 1.29 -13.79
N LEU A 291 -7.19 2.17 -14.18
CA LEU A 291 -8.35 2.55 -13.37
C LEU A 291 -9.30 1.37 -13.12
N ALA A 292 -9.57 0.54 -14.13
CA ALA A 292 -10.43 -0.64 -13.98
C ALA A 292 -9.85 -1.64 -12.96
N LEU A 293 -8.53 -1.89 -13.01
CA LEU A 293 -7.83 -2.72 -12.04
C LEU A 293 -7.94 -2.15 -10.62
N ILE A 294 -7.67 -0.85 -10.44
CA ILE A 294 -7.77 -0.15 -9.15
C ILE A 294 -9.19 -0.19 -8.60
N ALA A 295 -10.18 0.12 -9.44
CA ALA A 295 -11.58 0.17 -9.04
C ALA A 295 -12.08 -1.20 -8.57
N GLY A 296 -11.71 -2.26 -9.29
CA GLY A 296 -12.02 -3.64 -8.91
C GLY A 296 -11.40 -4.00 -7.57
N ALA A 297 -10.10 -3.77 -7.41
CA ALA A 297 -9.38 -4.03 -6.17
C ALA A 297 -9.95 -3.25 -4.98
N LEU A 298 -10.25 -1.95 -5.13
CA LEU A 298 -10.80 -1.11 -4.06
C LEU A 298 -12.21 -1.52 -3.64
N ILE A 299 -13.07 -1.89 -4.59
CA ILE A 299 -14.41 -2.37 -4.25
C ILE A 299 -14.31 -3.74 -3.55
N GLY A 300 -13.47 -4.65 -4.06
CA GLY A 300 -13.20 -5.92 -3.40
C GLY A 300 -12.62 -5.75 -1.99
N HIS A 301 -11.78 -4.74 -1.80
CA HIS A 301 -11.18 -4.36 -0.51
C HIS A 301 -12.22 -3.94 0.52
N SER A 302 -13.10 -2.99 0.18
CA SER A 302 -14.15 -2.55 1.10
C SER A 302 -15.19 -3.64 1.38
N ILE A 303 -15.48 -4.51 0.41
CA ILE A 303 -16.33 -5.69 0.62
C ILE A 303 -15.62 -6.72 1.52
N GLY A 304 -14.32 -6.92 1.36
CA GLY A 304 -13.50 -7.73 2.27
C GLY A 304 -13.55 -7.20 3.70
N GLY A 305 -13.43 -5.88 3.87
CA GLY A 305 -13.59 -5.18 5.15
C GLY A 305 -14.96 -5.39 5.81
N LEU A 306 -16.05 -5.37 5.02
CA LEU A 306 -17.39 -5.71 5.51
C LEU A 306 -17.47 -7.12 6.11
N ALA A 307 -16.72 -8.07 5.55
CA ALA A 307 -16.72 -9.47 5.98
C ALA A 307 -15.78 -9.75 7.18
N THR A 308 -14.72 -8.96 7.32
CA THR A 308 -13.61 -9.25 8.25
C THR A 308 -13.53 -8.28 9.44
N VAL A 309 -13.88 -7.01 9.25
CA VAL A 309 -13.63 -5.95 10.24
C VAL A 309 -14.93 -5.32 10.78
N ALA A 310 -16.00 -5.29 9.97
CA ALA A 310 -17.22 -4.58 10.33
C ALA A 310 -18.14 -5.38 11.27
N HIS A 311 -18.02 -5.14 12.58
CA HIS A 311 -18.80 -5.84 13.60
C HIS A 311 -20.15 -5.17 13.95
N THR A 312 -20.28 -3.86 13.77
CA THR A 312 -21.53 -3.13 14.11
C THR A 312 -22.37 -2.81 12.88
N THR A 313 -23.70 -2.68 13.06
CA THR A 313 -24.61 -2.26 11.98
C THR A 313 -24.24 -0.89 11.42
N VAL A 314 -23.79 0.04 12.26
CA VAL A 314 -23.38 1.39 11.83
C VAL A 314 -22.16 1.32 10.93
N ASP A 315 -21.14 0.56 11.34
CA ASP A 315 -19.91 0.40 10.56
C ASP A 315 -20.20 -0.31 9.22
N ARG A 316 -21.09 -1.30 9.21
CA ARG A 316 -21.55 -1.96 7.97
C ARG A 316 -22.27 -1.00 7.02
N ILE A 317 -23.21 -0.20 7.52
CA ILE A 317 -23.95 0.76 6.70
C ILE A 317 -22.99 1.78 6.08
N GLY A 318 -22.08 2.34 6.86
CA GLY A 318 -21.21 3.36 6.31
C GLY A 318 -20.09 2.79 5.43
N LEU A 319 -19.65 1.53 5.60
CA LEU A 319 -18.80 0.86 4.60
C LEU A 319 -19.53 0.66 3.28
N VAL A 320 -20.81 0.29 3.30
CA VAL A 320 -21.65 0.24 2.07
C VAL A 320 -21.72 1.62 1.42
N ALA A 321 -21.85 2.70 2.21
CA ALA A 321 -21.79 4.06 1.69
C ALA A 321 -20.40 4.39 1.08
N ILE A 322 -19.30 3.95 1.71
CA ILE A 322 -17.94 4.12 1.18
C ILE A 322 -17.76 3.37 -0.14
N VAL A 323 -18.28 2.14 -0.27
CA VAL A 323 -18.29 1.39 -1.54
C VAL A 323 -19.01 2.18 -2.63
N ALA A 324 -20.20 2.71 -2.33
CA ALA A 324 -20.98 3.51 -3.29
C ALA A 324 -20.25 4.79 -3.71
N VAL A 325 -19.67 5.51 -2.75
CA VAL A 325 -18.87 6.73 -3.02
C VAL A 325 -17.63 6.41 -3.85
N THR A 326 -16.94 5.30 -3.54
CA THR A 326 -15.78 4.83 -4.30
C THR A 326 -16.17 4.51 -5.73
N GLY A 327 -17.26 3.76 -5.95
CA GLY A 327 -17.78 3.47 -7.28
C GLY A 327 -18.10 4.73 -8.07
N LEU A 328 -18.78 5.71 -7.46
CA LEU A 328 -19.08 6.99 -8.08
C LEU A 328 -17.81 7.79 -8.43
N ALA A 329 -16.82 7.80 -7.53
CA ALA A 329 -15.55 8.48 -7.75
C ALA A 329 -14.76 7.86 -8.90
N MET A 330 -14.69 6.52 -8.97
CA MET A 330 -14.03 5.80 -10.06
C MET A 330 -14.75 6.04 -11.39
N TRP A 331 -16.08 6.00 -11.41
CA TRP A 331 -16.86 6.32 -12.61
C TRP A 331 -16.62 7.75 -13.10
N ARG A 332 -16.63 8.74 -12.20
CA ARG A 332 -16.33 10.14 -12.56
C ARG A 332 -14.91 10.30 -13.09
N LEU A 333 -13.94 9.59 -12.51
CA LEU A 333 -12.57 9.60 -13.01
C LEU A 333 -12.48 8.98 -14.41
N ASP A 334 -13.19 7.88 -14.66
CA ASP A 334 -13.26 7.23 -15.97
C ASP A 334 -13.84 8.16 -17.05
N GLN A 335 -14.90 8.91 -16.74
CA GLN A 335 -15.46 9.93 -17.64
C GLN A 335 -14.44 11.04 -17.95
N ARG A 336 -13.70 11.51 -16.94
CA ARG A 336 -12.63 12.50 -17.16
C ARG A 336 -11.47 11.97 -18.00
N LEU A 337 -11.17 10.67 -17.90
CA LEU A 337 -10.13 10.05 -18.72
C LEU A 337 -10.58 9.87 -20.17
N LEU A 338 -11.87 9.68 -20.41
CA LEU A 338 -12.47 9.68 -21.74
C LEU A 338 -12.34 11.04 -22.42
N GLU A 339 -12.65 12.12 -21.71
CA GLU A 339 -12.59 13.50 -22.22
C GLU A 339 -11.16 14.00 -22.53
N ARG A 340 -10.12 13.32 -22.04
CA ARG A 340 -8.71 13.69 -22.26
C ARG A 340 -8.11 13.16 -23.56
N ARG A 341 -8.81 12.24 -24.25
CA ARG A 341 -8.38 11.68 -25.54
C ARG A 341 -8.84 12.57 -26.69
#